data_AF-A0A8B5Y9W5-F1
#
_entry.id   AF-A0A8B5Y9W5-F1
#
_cell.length_a   1.000
_cell.length_b   1.000
_cell.length_c   1.000
_cell.angle_alpha   90.00
_cell.angle_beta   90.00
_cell.angle_gamma   90.00
#
_symmetry.space_group_name_H-M   'P 1'
#
loop_
_entity.id
_entity.type
_entity.pdbx_description
1 polymer ?
#
loop_
_entity_poly.entity_id
_entity_poly.type
_entity_poly.pdbx_seq_one_letter_code
_entity_poly.pdbx_strand_id
1 'polypeptide(L)'
;MGILKKIIIGFLLCHVILLTLLYFNLYIIGAFDEWNNTFIYAAIIFSYIPAMALIEYFVLSYMIRRLNLNFIIFVVLVSFLTALVNSIFVYFQSNEIYMASITAISTLIMSSFLSFMEKKEAH
;
A
#
# COMPACT_ATOMS: atom_id res chain seq x y z
N MET A 1 18.95 8.21 -1.65
CA MET A 1 17.91 9.14 -1.15
C MET A 1 17.66 8.82 0.31
N GLY A 2 17.42 9.84 1.15
CA GLY A 2 17.19 9.62 2.57
C GLY A 2 15.96 8.74 2.84
N ILE A 3 16.03 7.89 3.87
CA ILE A 3 14.94 7.00 4.33
C ILE A 3 13.63 7.78 4.49
N LEU A 4 13.69 9.00 5.05
CA LEU A 4 12.54 9.87 5.23
C LEU A 4 11.82 10.20 3.90
N LYS A 5 12.56 10.44 2.82
CA LYS A 5 11.94 10.71 1.51
C LYS A 5 11.31 9.46 0.91
N LYS A 6 11.85 8.26 1.17
CA LYS A 6 11.19 6.99 0.78
C LYS A 6 9.88 6.79 1.54
N ILE A 7 9.86 7.06 2.85
CA ILE A 7 8.65 7.00 3.68
C ILE A 7 7.57 7.93 3.11
N ILE A 8 7.91 9.20 2.85
CA ILE A 8 6.95 10.17 2.32
C ILE A 8 6.40 9.73 0.96
N ILE A 9 7.28 9.31 0.05
CA ILE A 9 6.86 8.88 -1.30
C ILE A 9 6.00 7.62 -1.23
N GLY A 10 6.40 6.62 -0.45
CA GLY A 10 5.63 5.39 -0.32
C GLY A 10 4.26 5.64 0.32
N PHE A 11 4.20 6.48 1.36
CA PHE A 11 2.96 6.86 2.00
C PHE A 11 2.00 7.51 1.00
N LEU A 12 2.47 8.58 0.33
CA LEU A 12 1.65 9.32 -0.63
C LEU A 12 1.22 8.44 -1.80
N LEU A 13 2.12 7.61 -2.33
CA LEU A 13 1.82 6.70 -3.43
C LEU A 13 0.72 5.71 -3.06
N CYS A 14 0.86 5.03 -1.91
CA CYS A 14 -0.14 4.07 -1.44
C CYS A 14 -1.48 4.78 -1.17
N HIS A 15 -1.44 5.93 -0.49
CA HIS A 15 -2.62 6.65 -0.08
C HIS A 15 -3.43 7.19 -1.26
N VAL A 16 -2.75 7.78 -2.26
CA VAL A 16 -3.42 8.30 -3.47
C VAL A 16 -4.06 7.17 -4.26
N ILE A 17 -3.37 6.04 -4.44
CA ILE A 17 -3.95 4.89 -5.16
C ILE A 17 -5.16 4.33 -4.40
N LEU A 18 -5.05 4.19 -3.09
CA LEU A 18 -6.13 3.70 -2.23
C LEU A 18 -7.38 4.59 -2.35
N LEU A 19 -7.22 5.91 -2.20
CA LEU A 19 -8.35 6.84 -2.32
C LEU A 19 -8.94 6.90 -3.72
N THR A 20 -8.10 6.81 -4.75
CA THR A 20 -8.56 6.79 -6.15
C THR A 20 -9.42 5.55 -6.42
N LEU A 21 -8.98 4.38 -5.95
CA LEU A 21 -9.73 3.14 -6.13
C LEU A 21 -11.01 3.12 -5.28
N LEU A 22 -10.97 3.65 -4.05
CA LEU A 22 -12.15 3.81 -3.21
C LEU A 22 -13.19 4.72 -3.89
N TYR A 23 -12.75 5.87 -4.42
CA TYR A 23 -13.59 6.80 -5.17
C TYR A 23 -14.23 6.11 -6.38
N PHE A 24 -13.44 5.38 -7.15
CA PHE A 24 -13.94 4.66 -8.33
C PHE A 24 -14.96 3.60 -7.94
N ASN A 25 -14.75 2.88 -6.84
CA ASN A 25 -15.70 1.92 -6.31
C ASN A 25 -17.02 2.59 -5.87
N LEU A 26 -16.95 3.69 -5.12
CA LEU A 26 -18.12 4.47 -4.69
C LEU A 26 -18.95 5.00 -5.87
N TYR A 27 -18.26 5.44 -6.93
CA TYR A 27 -18.91 5.86 -8.17
C TYR A 27 -19.65 4.71 -8.86
N ILE A 28 -19.04 3.52 -8.96
CA ILE A 28 -19.66 2.34 -9.58
C ILE A 28 -20.92 1.89 -8.84
N ILE A 29 -20.90 1.91 -7.50
CA ILE A 29 -22.04 1.46 -6.68
C ILE A 29 -23.11 2.54 -6.48
N GLY A 30 -22.91 3.75 -7.02
CA GLY A 30 -23.88 4.85 -6.92
C GLY A 30 -23.95 5.52 -5.54
N ALA A 31 -22.96 5.29 -4.66
CA ALA A 31 -22.91 5.86 -3.30
C ALA A 31 -22.06 7.14 -3.21
N PHE A 32 -21.70 7.72 -4.36
CA PHE A 32 -20.77 8.83 -4.43
C PHE A 32 -21.29 10.10 -3.74
N ASP A 33 -22.55 10.48 -4.02
CA ASP A 33 -23.13 11.71 -3.49
C ASP A 33 -23.27 11.69 -1.96
N GLU A 34 -23.51 10.51 -1.39
CA GLU A 34 -23.58 10.29 0.06
C GLU A 34 -22.23 10.46 0.75
N TRP A 35 -21.14 10.13 0.05
CA TRP A 35 -19.76 10.18 0.57
C TRP A 35 -19.02 11.48 0.30
N ASN A 36 -19.57 12.37 -0.54
CA ASN A 36 -18.86 13.58 -0.95
C ASN A 36 -18.47 14.48 0.24
N ASN A 37 -19.36 14.60 1.23
CA ASN A 37 -19.11 15.41 2.42
C ASN A 37 -18.21 14.71 3.46
N THR A 38 -18.05 13.40 3.38
CA THR A 38 -17.25 12.59 4.32
C THR A 38 -15.87 12.23 3.78
N PHE A 39 -15.57 12.57 2.53
CA PHE A 39 -14.34 12.17 1.84
C PHE A 39 -13.05 12.64 2.53
N ILE A 40 -13.03 13.86 3.08
CA ILE A 40 -11.87 14.37 3.83
C ILE A 40 -11.62 13.51 5.08
N TYR A 41 -12.69 13.11 5.78
CA TYR A 41 -12.57 12.22 6.93
C TYR A 41 -12.13 10.83 6.52
N ALA A 42 -12.59 10.32 5.37
CA ALA A 42 -12.13 9.06 4.80
C ALA A 42 -10.62 9.09 4.52
N ALA A 43 -10.09 10.17 3.95
CA ALA A 43 -8.65 10.34 3.73
C ALA A 43 -7.85 10.29 5.04
N ILE A 44 -8.33 10.92 6.10
CA ILE A 44 -7.66 10.88 7.41
C ILE A 44 -7.77 9.49 8.03
N ILE A 45 -8.99 8.92 8.04
CA ILE A 45 -9.25 7.62 8.64
C ILE A 45 -8.44 6.54 7.95
N PHE A 46 -8.45 6.45 6.62
CA PHE A 46 -7.75 5.41 5.87
C PHE A 46 -6.23 5.60 5.78
N SER A 47 -5.69 6.71 6.28
CA SER A 47 -4.23 6.94 6.35
C SER A 47 -3.48 5.88 7.16
N TYR A 48 -4.16 5.13 8.05
CA TYR A 48 -3.53 4.02 8.77
C TYR A 48 -3.08 2.88 7.85
N ILE A 49 -3.76 2.65 6.72
CA ILE A 49 -3.45 1.56 5.80
C ILE A 49 -2.07 1.80 5.13
N PRO A 50 -1.81 2.96 4.49
CA PRO A 50 -0.47 3.30 4.01
C PRO A 50 0.62 3.27 5.09
N ALA A 51 0.31 3.72 6.32
CA ALA A 51 1.27 3.72 7.41
C ALA A 51 1.66 2.29 7.83
N MET A 52 0.67 1.40 8.00
CA MET A 52 0.89 0.00 8.31
C MET A 52 1.67 -0.71 7.18
N ALA A 53 1.29 -0.47 5.93
CA ALA A 53 1.94 -1.05 4.76
C ALA A 53 3.42 -0.63 4.65
N LEU A 54 3.76 0.61 4.98
CA LEU A 54 5.14 1.08 5.01
C LEU A 54 5.97 0.39 6.07
N ILE A 55 5.45 0.28 7.29
CA ILE A 55 6.14 -0.40 8.40
C ILE A 55 6.42 -1.84 7.97
N GLU A 56 5.41 -2.52 7.45
CA GLU A 56 5.54 -3.90 7.01
C GLU A 56 6.52 -4.04 5.84
N TYR A 57 6.45 -3.16 4.84
CA TYR A 57 7.39 -3.14 3.71
C TYR A 57 8.85 -3.10 4.20
N PHE A 58 9.18 -2.22 5.14
CA PHE A 58 10.55 -2.12 5.66
C PHE A 58 10.95 -3.38 6.45
N VAL A 59 10.05 -3.92 7.28
CA VAL A 59 10.30 -5.15 8.04
C VAL A 59 10.53 -6.33 7.11
N LEU A 60 9.64 -6.56 6.15
CA LEU A 60 9.75 -7.65 5.18
C LEU A 60 10.98 -7.47 4.27
N SER A 61 11.23 -6.27 3.78
CA SER A 61 12.43 -5.97 2.98
C SER A 61 13.71 -6.31 3.75
N TYR A 62 13.77 -5.93 5.04
CA TYR A 62 14.91 -6.24 5.89
C TYR A 62 15.08 -7.75 6.10
N MET A 63 14.00 -8.47 6.41
CA MET A 63 14.04 -9.91 6.63
C MET A 63 14.42 -10.68 5.36
N ILE A 64 13.80 -10.36 4.23
CA ILE A 64 13.97 -11.09 2.97
C ILE A 64 15.33 -10.80 2.33
N ARG A 65 15.89 -9.60 2.51
CA ARG A 65 17.27 -9.30 2.07
C ARG A 65 18.30 -10.29 2.63
N ARG A 66 18.07 -10.85 3.82
CA ARG A 66 18.97 -11.86 4.42
C ARG A 66 18.97 -13.20 3.68
N LEU A 67 17.97 -13.46 2.85
CA LEU A 67 17.88 -14.68 2.03
C LEU A 67 18.74 -14.60 0.75
N ASN A 68 19.35 -13.45 0.46
CA ASN A 68 20.24 -13.23 -0.68
C ASN A 68 19.66 -13.65 -2.04
N LEU A 69 18.38 -13.34 -2.25
CA LEU A 69 17.64 -13.64 -3.47
C LEU A 69 18.03 -12.69 -4.61
N ASN A 70 17.79 -13.11 -5.85
CA ASN A 70 17.86 -12.19 -7.00
C ASN A 70 16.87 -11.03 -6.79
N PHE A 71 17.27 -9.83 -7.19
CA PHE A 71 16.50 -8.59 -7.03
C PHE A 71 15.04 -8.71 -7.49
N ILE A 72 14.78 -9.35 -8.64
CA ILE A 72 13.40 -9.51 -9.14
C ILE A 72 12.57 -10.37 -8.18
N ILE A 73 13.13 -11.49 -7.71
CA ILE A 73 12.47 -12.40 -6.77
C ILE A 73 12.25 -11.68 -5.43
N PHE A 74 13.24 -10.90 -4.97
CA PHE A 74 13.13 -10.06 -3.79
C PHE A 74 11.95 -9.08 -3.90
N VAL A 75 11.87 -8.32 -5.00
CA VAL A 75 10.78 -7.34 -5.23
C VAL A 75 9.43 -8.04 -5.23
N VAL A 76 9.29 -9.13 -5.99
CA VAL A 76 8.03 -9.87 -6.09
C VAL A 76 7.59 -10.39 -4.73
N LEU A 77 8.51 -11.01 -3.98
CA LEU A 77 8.20 -11.63 -2.69
C LEU A 77 7.84 -10.58 -1.63
N VAL A 78 8.62 -9.50 -1.50
CA VAL A 78 8.31 -8.40 -0.57
C VAL A 78 6.95 -7.79 -0.92
N SER A 79 6.71 -7.51 -2.19
CA SER A 79 5.45 -6.89 -2.59
C SER A 79 4.24 -7.77 -2.39
N PHE A 80 4.36 -9.04 -2.75
CA PHE A 80 3.29 -10.01 -2.56
C PHE A 80 2.94 -10.18 -1.09
N LEU A 81 3.95 -10.34 -0.23
CA LEU A 81 3.72 -10.51 1.21
C LEU A 81 3.14 -9.26 1.86
N THR A 82 3.69 -8.07 1.53
CA THR A 82 3.17 -6.79 2.04
C THR A 82 1.70 -6.63 1.66
N ALA A 83 1.35 -6.92 0.40
CA ALA A 83 -0.03 -6.81 -0.05
C ALA A 83 -0.96 -7.84 0.59
N LEU A 84 -0.50 -9.08 0.72
CA LEU A 84 -1.29 -10.17 1.29
C LEU A 84 -1.62 -9.92 2.76
N VAL A 85 -0.63 -9.54 3.57
CA VAL A 85 -0.86 -9.32 5.01
C VAL A 85 -1.72 -8.08 5.26
N ASN A 86 -1.43 -6.95 4.58
CA ASN A 86 -2.26 -5.75 4.74
C ASN A 86 -3.71 -5.98 4.32
N SER A 87 -3.93 -6.68 3.20
CA SER A 87 -5.29 -6.97 2.71
C SER A 87 -6.05 -7.92 3.63
N ILE A 88 -5.39 -8.95 4.18
CA ILE A 88 -5.98 -9.84 5.18
C ILE A 88 -6.36 -9.07 6.45
N PHE A 89 -5.48 -8.20 6.94
CA PHE A 89 -5.75 -7.38 8.13
C PHE A 89 -6.97 -6.47 7.92
N VAL A 90 -6.99 -5.74 6.80
CA VAL A 90 -8.11 -4.86 6.46
C VAL A 90 -9.40 -5.66 6.25
N TYR A 91 -9.34 -6.83 5.62
CA TYR A 91 -10.50 -7.72 5.48
C TYR A 91 -11.09 -8.10 6.83
N PHE A 92 -10.27 -8.53 7.79
CA PHE A 92 -10.75 -8.88 9.13
C PHE A 92 -11.30 -7.68 9.91
N GLN A 93 -10.81 -6.47 9.62
CA GLN A 93 -11.28 -5.25 10.28
C GLN A 93 -12.60 -4.73 9.69
N SER A 94 -12.73 -4.68 8.36
CA SER A 94 -13.91 -4.12 7.69
C SER A 94 -14.98 -5.16 7.38
N ASN A 95 -14.61 -6.44 7.30
CA ASN A 95 -15.43 -7.54 6.76
C ASN A 95 -15.89 -7.29 5.31
N GLU A 96 -15.11 -6.52 4.54
CA GLU A 96 -15.45 -6.11 3.18
C GLU A 96 -14.35 -6.48 2.18
N ILE A 97 -14.71 -7.32 1.21
CA ILE A 97 -13.79 -7.81 0.17
C ILE A 97 -13.23 -6.67 -0.70
N TYR A 98 -14.05 -5.66 -1.00
CA TYR A 98 -13.59 -4.54 -1.84
C TYR A 98 -12.50 -3.72 -1.14
N MET A 99 -12.63 -3.46 0.18
CA MET A 99 -11.59 -2.76 0.96
C MET A 99 -10.29 -3.55 1.02
N ALA A 100 -10.38 -4.87 1.19
CA ALA A 100 -9.22 -5.76 1.12
C ALA A 100 -8.54 -5.72 -0.26
N SER A 101 -9.34 -5.69 -1.33
CA SER A 101 -8.84 -5.69 -2.72
C SER A 101 -8.16 -4.37 -3.07
N ILE A 102 -8.76 -3.23 -2.69
CA ILE A 102 -8.16 -1.89 -2.85
C ILE A 102 -6.85 -1.80 -2.07
N THR A 103 -6.82 -2.34 -0.86
CA THR A 103 -5.62 -2.42 -0.02
C THR A 103 -4.54 -3.25 -0.69
N ALA A 104 -4.86 -4.44 -1.21
CA ALA A 104 -3.91 -5.30 -1.89
C ALA A 104 -3.26 -4.58 -3.09
N ILE A 105 -4.06 -3.93 -3.95
CA ILE A 105 -3.55 -3.23 -5.14
C ILE A 105 -2.64 -2.05 -4.74
N SER A 106 -3.11 -1.19 -3.83
CA SER A 106 -2.37 0.00 -3.42
C SER A 106 -1.05 -0.32 -2.74
N THR A 107 -1.03 -1.33 -1.87
CA THR A 107 0.18 -1.78 -1.16
C THR A 107 1.16 -2.50 -2.09
N LEU A 108 0.68 -3.34 -3.01
CA LEU A 108 1.50 -4.03 -4.01
C LEU A 108 2.24 -3.04 -4.93
N ILE A 109 1.53 -2.00 -5.40
CA ILE A 109 2.14 -0.97 -6.25
C ILE A 109 3.18 -0.18 -5.44
N MET A 110 2.85 0.22 -4.22
CA MET A 110 3.76 0.94 -3.33
C MET A 110 5.05 0.15 -3.08
N SER A 111 4.94 -1.09 -2.61
CA SER A 111 6.09 -1.92 -2.24
C SER A 111 6.97 -2.23 -3.45
N SER A 112 6.36 -2.43 -4.62
CA SER A 112 7.10 -2.68 -5.87
C SER A 112 7.89 -1.44 -6.26
N PHE A 113 7.24 -0.28 -6.27
CA PHE A 113 7.88 0.99 -6.61
C PHE A 113 9.04 1.32 -5.68
N LEU A 114 8.83 1.21 -4.36
CA LEU A 114 9.88 1.44 -3.37
C LEU A 114 11.10 0.53 -3.59
N SER A 115 10.87 -0.76 -3.86
CA SER A 115 11.95 -1.73 -4.12
C SER A 115 12.80 -1.35 -5.34
N PHE A 116 12.17 -0.85 -6.41
CA PHE A 116 12.90 -0.36 -7.60
C PHE A 116 13.67 0.92 -7.33
N MET A 117 13.14 1.81 -6.49
CA MET A 117 13.87 3.02 -6.08
C MET A 117 15.13 2.69 -5.27
N GLU A 118 15.11 1.62 -4.46
CA GLU A 118 16.29 1.21 -3.69
C GLU A 118 17.44 0.75 -4.58
N LYS A 119 17.15 0.06 -5.69
CA LYS A 119 18.17 -0.40 -6.62
C LYS A 119 18.86 0.74 -7.37
N LYS A 120 18.12 1.78 -7.76
CA LYS A 120 18.64 2.92 -8.53
C LYS A 120 19.73 3.70 -7.77
N GLU A 121 19.82 3.53 -6.46
CA GLU A 121 20.78 4.24 -5.60
C GLU A 121 22.03 3.42 -5.28
N ALA A 122 22.01 2.12 -5.55
CA ALA A 122 23.17 1.24 -5.33
C ALA A 122 24.15 1.22 -6.53
N HIS A 123 23.81 1.94 -7.60
CA HIS A 123 24.61 2.16 -8.81
C HIS A 123 24.86 3.65 -9.00
#